data_AF-A0A6P6A5F8-F1
#
_entry.id   AF-A0A6P6A5F8-F1
#
_cell.length_a   1.000
_cell.length_b   1.000
_cell.length_c   1.000
_cell.angle_alpha   90.00
_cell.angle_beta   90.00
_cell.angle_gamma   90.00
#
_symmetry.space_group_name_H-M   'P 1'
#
loop_
_entity.id
_entity.type
_entity.pdbx_description
1 polymer ?
#
loop_
_entity_poly.entity_id
_entity_poly.type
_entity_poly.pdbx_seq_one_letter_code
_entity_poly.pdbx_strand_id
1 'polypeptide(L)'
;MSQSLQFFTPSRPPYLTLPKLPATSYPHSSVIKLPSKRHSTTITRLLSSDLDATSSQVLASGNGQSGVGGVLSADNVGAVLSHAPSDLGAVAAIDVDAVTEAELKENGFRSTRRTKLICTIGPATCGFEQLEALAVGGMNVARINMCHGTREWHQTVIERVRRLNEEKGFAVAIMMDTEGSEIHMGDLGGAASAKAEDGEIWTFSVRAFDSPRPERTVNVNYDGFAEDVKVGDELLVDGGMVRFEVIEKIGPDVKCRCTDPGLMLPRANLTFWRDGSLVRERNAMLPTISSKDWLDIDFGIAEGVDFIAISFVKSAEVINHLKSYIAARSRGSDIAVIAKIESIDSLKNLEEIIQASDGAMVARGDLGAQIPLEQVPSAQQKIVQLCRLLNKPVIVASQLLESMIEYPTPTRAEVADVSEAVRQRADALMLSGESAMGQYPEKALAVLRSVSLRIEKWWREEKCREAMELPDVGTSFADSISEEICNSAAKMGIHKDRLHGLPPITLSTRLSHLCFYNNNFCPKASEPTVGSDTLPSELL
;
A
#
# COMPACT_ATOMS: atom_id res chain seq x y z
N MET A 1 -61.08 -34.24 20.44
CA MET A 1 -61.58 -32.89 20.11
C MET A 1 -60.35 -32.07 19.73
N SER A 2 -59.90 -32.18 18.48
CA SER A 2 -60.38 -31.49 17.26
C SER A 2 -59.72 -30.10 17.17
N GLN A 3 -58.93 -29.73 16.17
CA GLN A 3 -58.94 -30.03 14.72
C GLN A 3 -57.47 -30.00 14.22
N SER A 4 -56.87 -30.88 13.40
CA SER A 4 -57.18 -31.59 12.13
C SER A 4 -57.13 -30.73 10.86
N LEU A 5 -56.37 -31.25 9.86
CA LEU A 5 -56.32 -31.00 8.40
C LEU A 5 -55.15 -30.11 7.93
N GLN A 6 -54.35 -30.43 6.89
CA GLN A 6 -54.20 -31.61 6.03
C GLN A 6 -52.92 -31.43 5.20
N PHE A 7 -52.22 -32.53 4.91
CA PHE A 7 -51.12 -32.61 3.95
C PHE A 7 -51.65 -32.50 2.50
N PHE A 8 -50.97 -31.73 1.64
CA PHE A 8 -51.03 -31.90 0.19
C PHE A 8 -49.67 -31.60 -0.46
N THR A 9 -49.19 -32.59 -1.20
CA THR A 9 -48.09 -32.57 -2.18
C THR A 9 -48.49 -31.85 -3.48
N PRO A 10 -47.51 -31.35 -4.25
CA PRO A 10 -47.49 -31.59 -5.70
C PRO A 10 -46.08 -32.06 -6.15
N SER A 11 -45.94 -33.30 -6.64
CA SER A 11 -46.02 -33.70 -8.06
C SER A 11 -44.90 -33.14 -8.96
N ARG A 12 -44.11 -34.09 -9.49
CA ARG A 12 -43.02 -33.99 -10.49
C ARG A 12 -43.31 -33.06 -11.69
N PRO A 13 -42.25 -32.54 -12.34
CA PRO A 13 -42.34 -31.62 -13.48
C PRO A 13 -42.81 -32.33 -14.77
N PRO A 14 -43.40 -31.60 -15.73
CA PRO A 14 -43.75 -32.17 -17.02
C PRO A 14 -42.50 -32.36 -17.90
N TYR A 15 -42.44 -33.52 -18.53
CA TYR A 15 -41.60 -33.86 -19.67
C TYR A 15 -41.80 -32.84 -20.80
N LEU A 16 -40.70 -32.24 -21.29
CA LEU A 16 -40.63 -31.69 -22.63
C LEU A 16 -39.65 -32.51 -23.47
N THR A 17 -40.24 -33.24 -24.41
CA THR A 17 -39.62 -34.08 -25.42
C THR A 17 -38.86 -33.27 -26.46
N LEU A 18 -37.58 -33.60 -26.61
CA LEU A 18 -36.74 -33.26 -27.78
C LEU A 18 -37.32 -33.87 -29.07
N PRO A 19 -37.35 -33.15 -30.19
CA PRO A 19 -37.39 -33.77 -31.51
C PRO A 19 -35.98 -34.21 -31.95
N LYS A 20 -35.92 -35.45 -32.45
CA LYS A 20 -34.74 -36.13 -32.99
C LYS A 20 -34.58 -35.86 -34.49
N LEU A 21 -33.30 -35.77 -34.90
CA LEU A 21 -32.67 -36.23 -36.16
C LEU A 21 -32.76 -35.33 -37.42
N PRO A 22 -31.76 -35.39 -38.35
CA PRO A 22 -30.89 -36.54 -38.61
C PRO A 22 -29.37 -36.31 -38.65
N ALA A 23 -28.67 -37.44 -38.51
CA ALA A 23 -27.25 -37.63 -38.65
C ALA A 23 -26.81 -37.65 -40.13
N THR A 24 -25.64 -37.08 -40.41
CA THR A 24 -24.82 -37.42 -41.57
C THR A 24 -23.35 -37.52 -41.18
N SER A 25 -22.74 -38.55 -41.75
CA SER A 25 -21.45 -39.20 -41.51
C SER A 25 -20.23 -38.55 -42.17
N TYR A 26 -19.09 -38.56 -41.44
CA TYR A 26 -17.65 -38.75 -41.85
C TYR A 26 -17.03 -37.82 -42.95
N PRO A 27 -15.68 -37.71 -43.11
CA PRO A 27 -14.59 -38.58 -42.64
C PRO A 27 -13.30 -37.91 -42.09
N HIS A 28 -12.34 -38.77 -41.77
CA HIS A 28 -10.96 -38.54 -41.32
C HIS A 28 -10.07 -37.66 -42.22
N SER A 29 -9.09 -37.05 -41.53
CA SER A 29 -7.71 -36.71 -41.93
C SER A 29 -7.46 -35.69 -43.06
N SER A 30 -6.81 -34.58 -42.70
CA SER A 30 -5.55 -34.17 -43.35
C SER A 30 -4.80 -33.15 -42.49
N VAL A 31 -3.56 -33.52 -42.17
CA VAL A 31 -2.46 -32.63 -41.79
C VAL A 31 -2.19 -31.69 -42.95
N ILE A 32 -2.20 -30.37 -42.75
CA ILE A 32 -1.42 -29.39 -43.53
C ILE A 32 -0.99 -28.23 -42.62
N LYS A 33 0.31 -27.94 -42.71
CA LYS A 33 1.11 -26.92 -42.03
C LYS A 33 0.84 -25.51 -42.56
N LEU A 34 1.31 -24.50 -41.80
CA LEU A 34 2.02 -23.24 -42.19
C LEU A 34 1.46 -22.01 -41.45
N PRO A 35 2.23 -20.91 -41.23
CA PRO A 35 3.68 -20.79 -41.11
C PRO A 35 4.12 -19.95 -39.88
N SER A 36 5.25 -20.32 -39.28
CA SER A 36 6.02 -19.45 -38.37
C SER A 36 6.78 -18.39 -39.16
N LYS A 37 6.54 -17.10 -38.92
CA LYS A 37 7.47 -16.03 -39.33
C LYS A 37 8.45 -15.77 -38.18
N ARG A 38 9.67 -16.33 -38.31
CA ARG A 38 10.86 -15.86 -37.59
C ARG A 38 11.46 -14.69 -38.37
N HIS A 39 11.59 -13.53 -37.75
CA HIS A 39 12.51 -12.51 -38.23
C HIS A 39 13.90 -12.82 -37.66
N SER A 40 14.78 -13.26 -38.56
CA SER A 40 16.21 -13.42 -38.34
C SER A 40 16.89 -12.10 -38.70
N THR A 41 17.50 -11.42 -37.74
CA THR A 41 18.41 -10.30 -38.02
C THR A 41 19.84 -10.79 -37.90
N THR A 42 20.49 -10.86 -39.04
CA THR A 42 21.90 -11.18 -39.27
C THR A 42 22.80 -10.12 -38.61
N ILE A 43 23.72 -10.53 -37.74
CA ILE A 43 24.89 -9.73 -37.36
C ILE A 43 26.12 -10.35 -38.02
N THR A 44 26.70 -9.58 -38.93
CA THR A 44 27.91 -9.89 -39.68
C THR A 44 29.13 -9.80 -38.74
N ARG A 45 29.88 -10.89 -38.62
CA ARG A 45 31.26 -10.91 -38.11
C ARG A 45 32.19 -10.27 -39.14
N LEU A 46 33.00 -9.31 -38.70
CA LEU A 46 34.30 -9.02 -39.29
C LEU A 46 35.38 -9.34 -38.24
N LEU A 47 36.34 -10.18 -38.66
CA LEU A 47 37.51 -10.63 -37.93
C LEU A 47 38.74 -9.84 -38.40
N SER A 48 39.59 -9.44 -37.45
CA SER A 48 41.06 -9.43 -37.52
C SER A 48 41.57 -9.12 -36.10
N SER A 49 42.12 -10.08 -35.35
CA SER A 49 43.57 -10.39 -35.23
C SER A 49 44.35 -9.16 -34.71
N ASP A 50 45.12 -9.18 -33.62
CA ASP A 50 46.13 -10.14 -33.16
C ASP A 50 46.51 -9.90 -31.66
N LEU A 51 46.93 -10.97 -30.96
CA LEU A 51 48.13 -11.16 -30.07
C LEU A 51 48.51 -10.03 -29.07
N ASP A 52 48.97 -10.23 -27.82
CA ASP A 52 49.48 -11.38 -27.08
C ASP A 52 49.63 -11.02 -25.57
N ALA A 53 49.40 -12.03 -24.74
CA ALA A 53 50.06 -12.47 -23.49
C ALA A 53 50.69 -11.55 -22.39
N THR A 54 50.55 -12.06 -21.14
CA THR A 54 51.35 -11.87 -19.91
C THR A 54 51.19 -10.55 -19.13
N SER A 55 51.21 -10.46 -17.80
CA SER A 55 51.49 -11.37 -16.69
C SER A 55 50.83 -10.87 -15.38
N SER A 56 50.70 -11.80 -14.45
CA SER A 56 50.37 -11.66 -13.01
C SER A 56 51.17 -10.59 -12.25
N GLN A 57 50.55 -9.94 -11.25
CA GLN A 57 51.07 -9.94 -9.87
C GLN A 57 50.07 -9.38 -8.84
N VAL A 58 49.88 -10.18 -7.79
CA VAL A 58 49.32 -9.87 -6.47
C VAL A 58 50.31 -8.98 -5.71
N LEU A 59 49.85 -8.03 -4.90
CA LEU A 59 50.29 -7.83 -3.50
C LEU A 59 49.47 -6.76 -2.79
N ALA A 60 49.16 -7.09 -1.53
CA ALA A 60 48.38 -6.33 -0.56
C ALA A 60 49.28 -5.52 0.40
N SER A 61 48.60 -4.81 1.31
CA SER A 61 49.10 -4.18 2.55
C SER A 61 49.63 -2.75 2.39
N GLY A 62 49.35 -1.77 3.25
CA GLY A 62 48.71 -1.76 4.57
C GLY A 62 49.42 -0.73 5.45
N ASN A 63 48.65 0.09 6.18
CA ASN A 63 49.03 1.01 7.28
C ASN A 63 50.11 2.08 6.98
N GLY A 64 50.09 3.30 7.50
CA GLY A 64 49.57 3.81 8.77
C GLY A 64 50.72 4.58 9.45
N GLN A 65 50.40 5.75 10.00
CA GLN A 65 51.22 6.59 10.90
C GLN A 65 52.49 7.26 10.32
N SER A 66 52.56 8.58 10.46
CA SER A 66 53.38 9.25 11.49
C SER A 66 53.49 10.74 11.17
N GLY A 67 53.21 11.59 12.16
CA GLY A 67 53.50 13.02 12.07
C GLY A 67 54.94 13.36 12.43
N VAL A 68 55.13 14.68 12.58
CA VAL A 68 56.26 15.42 13.19
C VAL A 68 57.30 15.94 12.19
N GLY A 69 57.46 17.28 12.15
CA GLY A 69 58.67 17.89 11.61
C GLY A 69 58.64 19.40 11.30
N GLY A 70 58.54 20.24 12.33
CA GLY A 70 59.29 21.51 12.49
C GLY A 70 58.95 22.74 11.63
N VAL A 71 58.42 23.83 12.20
CA VAL A 71 59.06 24.95 12.97
C VAL A 71 59.42 26.15 12.06
N LEU A 72 58.85 27.32 12.39
CA LEU A 72 59.44 28.68 12.54
C LEU A 72 58.35 29.74 12.20
N SER A 73 57.71 30.37 13.20
CA SER A 73 58.01 31.74 13.72
C SER A 73 57.22 32.83 12.98
N ALA A 74 56.69 33.92 13.54
CA ALA A 74 56.40 34.41 14.88
C ALA A 74 55.47 35.63 14.72
N ASP A 75 54.67 35.95 15.75
CA ASP A 75 54.44 37.31 16.29
C ASP A 75 53.01 37.68 16.71
N ASN A 76 52.98 38.15 17.97
CA ASN A 76 52.13 39.16 18.60
C ASN A 76 50.83 38.82 19.34
N VAL A 77 51.02 38.59 20.65
CA VAL A 77 50.55 39.37 21.82
C VAL A 77 49.06 39.78 21.90
N GLY A 78 48.42 39.37 23.01
CA GLY A 78 47.46 40.23 23.72
C GLY A 78 46.25 39.52 24.32
N ALA A 79 46.40 39.00 25.54
CA ALA A 79 45.31 38.43 26.34
C ALA A 79 44.45 39.52 27.03
N VAL A 80 43.11 39.39 27.03
CA VAL A 80 42.24 39.91 28.10
C VAL A 80 41.02 38.98 28.32
N LEU A 81 40.63 38.93 29.60
CA LEU A 81 39.78 38.05 30.37
C LEU A 81 38.27 37.98 30.03
N SER A 82 37.71 36.86 30.50
CA SER A 82 36.35 36.48 30.86
C SER A 82 35.38 37.56 31.38
N HIS A 83 34.10 37.48 30.97
CA HIS A 83 32.92 37.55 31.83
C HIS A 83 31.65 37.08 31.09
N ALA A 84 30.79 36.33 31.78
CA ALA A 84 29.37 36.11 31.47
C ALA A 84 28.51 36.86 32.52
N PRO A 85 27.17 36.85 32.46
CA PRO A 85 26.22 37.15 31.37
C PRO A 85 25.23 38.28 31.76
N SER A 86 24.45 38.84 30.82
CA SER A 86 23.23 39.60 31.15
C SER A 86 22.24 39.72 29.98
N ASP A 87 21.13 39.00 30.15
CA ASP A 87 19.71 39.34 29.89
C ASP A 87 19.17 39.96 28.58
N LEU A 88 18.12 39.25 28.12
CA LEU A 88 16.84 39.71 27.54
C LEU A 88 16.78 40.20 26.08
N GLY A 89 16.18 39.33 25.25
CA GLY A 89 14.99 39.73 24.48
C GLY A 89 15.19 40.13 23.02
N ALA A 90 15.57 39.17 22.17
CA ALA A 90 15.31 39.27 20.74
C ALA A 90 14.48 38.07 20.32
N VAL A 91 13.24 38.34 19.91
CA VAL A 91 12.33 37.39 19.26
C VAL A 91 13.08 36.81 18.07
N ALA A 92 13.49 35.55 18.16
CA ALA A 92 14.10 34.83 17.05
C ALA A 92 13.00 34.66 15.99
N ALA A 93 13.08 35.49 14.95
CA ALA A 93 12.31 35.32 13.74
C ALA A 93 12.51 33.88 13.25
N ILE A 94 11.39 33.20 13.02
CA ILE A 94 11.32 31.88 12.42
C ILE A 94 12.01 32.00 11.06
N ASP A 95 13.23 31.45 10.95
CA ASP A 95 13.98 31.43 9.71
C ASP A 95 13.36 30.33 8.83
N VAL A 96 12.40 30.75 8.01
CA VAL A 96 11.74 29.89 7.03
C VAL A 96 12.78 29.61 5.94
N ASP A 97 13.12 28.34 5.76
CA ASP A 97 14.11 27.86 4.79
C ASP A 97 13.91 28.56 3.42
N ALA A 98 14.94 29.23 2.92
CA ALA A 98 14.88 30.06 1.71
C ALA A 98 14.40 29.28 0.47
N VAL A 99 14.52 27.94 0.51
CA VAL A 99 13.98 27.02 -0.50
C VAL A 99 12.44 27.02 -0.48
N THR A 100 11.82 27.03 0.70
CA THR A 100 10.35 27.04 0.85
C THR A 100 9.72 28.38 0.48
N GLU A 101 10.35 29.52 0.79
CA GLU A 101 9.86 30.82 0.33
C GLU A 101 9.93 30.98 -1.19
N ALA A 102 11.01 30.48 -1.82
CA ALA A 102 11.16 30.51 -3.27
C ALA A 102 10.11 29.62 -3.96
N GLU A 103 9.85 28.42 -3.44
CA GLU A 103 8.82 27.52 -3.96
C GLU A 103 7.40 28.11 -3.83
N LEU A 104 7.09 28.78 -2.72
CA LEU A 104 5.81 29.45 -2.47
C LEU A 104 5.62 30.69 -3.35
N LYS A 105 6.67 31.51 -3.54
CA LYS A 105 6.64 32.69 -4.41
C LYS A 105 6.52 32.33 -5.88
N GLU A 106 7.11 31.21 -6.31
CA GLU A 106 7.09 30.77 -7.71
C GLU A 106 5.81 29.99 -8.07
N ASN A 107 5.24 29.20 -7.15
CA ASN A 107 4.14 28.28 -7.45
C ASN A 107 2.79 28.63 -6.81
N GLY A 108 2.70 29.56 -5.84
CA GLY A 108 1.50 29.75 -5.03
C GLY A 108 1.20 28.55 -4.11
N PHE A 109 -0.04 28.38 -3.63
CA PHE A 109 -0.53 27.23 -2.83
C PHE A 109 -0.49 25.86 -3.58
N ARG A 110 0.28 25.76 -4.66
CA ARG A 110 0.33 24.60 -5.54
C ARG A 110 1.39 23.62 -5.05
N SER A 111 0.95 22.45 -4.58
CA SER A 111 1.86 21.30 -4.55
C SER A 111 2.18 20.89 -5.99
N THR A 112 3.46 20.93 -6.36
CA THR A 112 3.95 20.43 -7.65
C THR A 112 3.94 18.90 -7.73
N ARG A 113 3.76 18.23 -6.57
CA ARG A 113 3.64 16.79 -6.41
C ARG A 113 2.21 16.32 -6.66
N ARG A 114 2.04 15.25 -7.44
CA ARG A 114 0.72 14.63 -7.65
C ARG A 114 0.48 13.39 -6.83
N THR A 115 1.48 12.51 -6.76
CA THR A 115 1.43 11.25 -6.02
C THR A 115 1.19 11.55 -4.55
N LYS A 116 0.00 11.26 -4.02
CA LYS A 116 -0.41 11.58 -2.64
C LYS A 116 0.41 10.77 -1.64
N LEU A 117 0.59 11.29 -0.42
CA LEU A 117 1.39 10.65 0.62
C LEU A 117 0.50 10.29 1.80
N ILE A 118 0.52 9.02 2.19
CA ILE A 118 -0.24 8.48 3.32
C ILE A 118 0.76 8.15 4.43
N CYS A 119 0.50 8.61 5.64
CA CYS A 119 1.30 8.26 6.82
C CYS A 119 0.42 7.50 7.80
N THR A 120 0.91 6.35 8.26
CA THR A 120 0.30 5.66 9.41
C THR A 120 0.66 6.41 10.68
N ILE A 121 -0.35 6.79 11.46
CA ILE A 121 -0.18 7.48 12.73
C ILE A 121 0.01 6.45 13.84
N GLY A 122 1.06 6.64 14.63
CA GLY A 122 1.39 5.76 15.74
C GLY A 122 2.03 6.53 16.91
N PRO A 123 2.63 5.83 17.87
CA PRO A 123 3.24 6.45 19.04
C PRO A 123 4.26 7.56 18.71
N ALA A 124 5.00 7.42 17.61
CA ALA A 124 6.00 8.40 17.18
C ALA A 124 5.39 9.69 16.61
N THR A 125 4.12 9.66 16.16
CA THR A 125 3.52 10.70 15.32
C THR A 125 2.13 11.15 15.77
N CYS A 126 1.63 10.65 16.90
CA CYS A 126 0.26 10.96 17.37
C CYS A 126 0.09 12.33 18.05
N GLY A 127 1.18 13.01 18.43
CA GLY A 127 1.12 14.33 19.05
C GLY A 127 0.80 15.43 18.03
N PHE A 128 0.23 16.55 18.50
CA PHE A 128 -0.23 17.63 17.62
C PHE A 128 0.91 18.26 16.81
N GLU A 129 2.06 18.51 17.45
CA GLU A 129 3.24 19.07 16.78
C GLU A 129 3.80 18.11 15.72
N GLN A 130 3.82 16.80 16.00
CA GLN A 130 4.27 15.79 15.05
C GLN A 130 3.31 15.67 13.85
N LEU A 131 1.99 15.71 14.09
CA LEU A 131 1.00 15.73 13.03
C LEU A 131 1.12 16.98 12.15
N GLU A 132 1.36 18.15 12.76
CA GLU A 132 1.63 19.40 12.03
C GLU A 132 2.90 19.27 11.19
N ALA A 133 3.98 18.73 11.75
CA ALA A 133 5.22 18.50 11.02
C ALA A 133 5.03 17.57 9.82
N LEU A 134 4.25 16.49 9.97
CA LEU A 134 3.90 15.60 8.85
C LEU A 134 3.04 16.32 7.79
N ALA A 135 2.05 17.12 8.20
CA ALA A 135 1.22 17.88 7.27
C ALA A 135 2.04 18.91 6.47
N VAL A 136 2.93 19.65 7.13
CA VAL A 136 3.90 20.56 6.49
C VAL A 136 4.86 19.79 5.56
N GLY A 137 5.31 18.61 5.99
CA GLY A 137 6.10 17.69 5.19
C GLY A 137 5.39 17.21 3.92
N GLY A 138 4.06 17.30 3.89
CA GLY A 138 3.21 17.00 2.74
C GLY A 138 2.36 15.75 2.89
N MET A 139 2.07 15.30 4.10
CA MET A 139 1.09 14.24 4.35
C MET A 139 -0.29 14.66 3.81
N ASN A 140 -0.93 13.76 3.05
CA ASN A 140 -2.27 13.96 2.49
C ASN A 140 -3.33 13.17 3.25
N VAL A 141 -2.98 11.98 3.75
CA VAL A 141 -3.91 11.10 4.48
C VAL A 141 -3.22 10.58 5.73
N ALA A 142 -3.89 10.71 6.87
CA ALA A 142 -3.54 10.07 8.13
C ALA A 142 -4.24 8.71 8.22
N ARG A 143 -3.46 7.63 8.20
CA ARG A 143 -3.96 6.26 8.38
C ARG A 143 -3.94 5.88 9.85
N ILE A 144 -5.07 5.38 10.37
CA ILE A 144 -5.17 4.72 11.67
C ILE A 144 -5.32 3.21 11.47
N ASN A 145 -4.45 2.43 12.09
CA ASN A 145 -4.42 0.98 11.97
C ASN A 145 -5.14 0.32 13.15
N MET A 146 -6.27 -0.34 12.90
CA MET A 146 -7.13 -0.94 13.94
C MET A 146 -6.59 -2.27 14.51
N CYS A 147 -5.48 -2.81 13.97
CA CYS A 147 -4.75 -3.93 14.59
C CYS A 147 -4.12 -3.56 15.94
N HIS A 148 -3.89 -2.26 16.16
CA HIS A 148 -3.22 -1.72 17.34
C HIS A 148 -4.04 -0.58 17.96
N GLY A 149 -3.75 -0.26 19.22
CA GLY A 149 -4.41 0.82 19.95
C GLY A 149 -5.85 0.50 20.35
N THR A 150 -6.43 1.40 21.14
CA THR A 150 -7.85 1.34 21.53
C THR A 150 -8.64 2.38 20.73
N ARG A 151 -9.97 2.24 20.70
CA ARG A 151 -10.83 3.21 19.98
C ARG A 151 -10.71 4.62 20.57
N GLU A 152 -10.53 4.73 21.88
CA GLU A 152 -10.34 6.02 22.57
C GLU A 152 -9.03 6.69 22.14
N TRP A 153 -7.97 5.91 21.95
CA TRP A 153 -6.71 6.43 21.41
C TRP A 153 -6.87 6.90 19.96
N HIS A 154 -7.54 6.10 19.12
CA HIS A 154 -7.82 6.47 17.73
C HIS A 154 -8.71 7.72 17.63
N GLN A 155 -9.73 7.84 18.49
CA GLN A 155 -10.58 9.04 18.57
C GLN A 155 -9.75 10.29 18.88
N THR A 156 -8.83 10.19 19.84
CA THR A 156 -7.92 11.31 20.17
C THR A 156 -7.06 11.71 18.96
N VAL A 157 -6.61 10.75 18.14
CA VAL A 157 -5.85 11.03 16.91
C VAL A 157 -6.74 11.72 15.87
N ILE A 158 -7.97 11.23 15.65
CA ILE A 158 -8.95 11.82 14.73
C ILE A 158 -9.24 13.28 15.10
N GLU A 159 -9.52 13.56 16.37
CA GLU A 159 -9.75 14.91 16.88
C GLU A 159 -8.56 15.84 16.61
N ARG A 160 -7.33 15.36 16.82
CA ARG A 160 -6.12 16.15 16.55
C ARG A 160 -5.93 16.45 15.07
N VAL A 161 -6.19 15.49 14.18
CA VAL A 161 -6.11 15.71 12.73
C VAL A 161 -7.18 16.73 12.27
N ARG A 162 -8.39 16.66 12.81
CA ARG A 162 -9.44 17.65 12.53
C ARG A 162 -9.08 19.03 13.04
N ARG A 163 -8.62 19.12 14.28
CA ARG A 163 -8.12 20.37 14.86
C ARG A 163 -6.98 20.96 14.02
N LEU A 164 -6.07 20.11 13.52
CA LEU A 164 -5.00 20.55 12.62
C LEU A 164 -5.55 21.14 11.32
N ASN A 165 -6.55 20.50 10.71
CA ASN A 165 -7.21 21.01 9.51
C ASN A 165 -7.92 22.36 9.79
N GLU A 166 -8.65 22.47 10.90
CA GLU A 166 -9.37 23.68 11.29
C GLU A 166 -8.45 24.85 11.65
N GLU A 167 -7.42 24.63 12.47
CA GLU A 167 -6.55 25.68 12.99
C GLU A 167 -5.51 26.16 11.97
N LYS A 168 -5.03 25.27 11.11
CA LYS A 168 -3.91 25.56 10.19
C LYS A 168 -4.33 25.58 8.71
N GLY A 169 -5.58 25.24 8.41
CA GLY A 169 -6.10 25.24 7.03
C GLY A 169 -5.57 24.09 6.17
N PHE A 170 -5.09 23.00 6.78
CA PHE A 170 -4.76 21.78 6.06
C PHE A 170 -6.04 21.01 5.65
N ALA A 171 -5.89 20.10 4.69
CA ALA A 171 -6.93 19.18 4.24
C ALA A 171 -6.42 17.73 4.30
N VAL A 172 -5.98 17.30 5.48
CA VAL A 172 -5.55 15.93 5.73
C VAL A 172 -6.77 15.04 5.91
N ALA A 173 -6.94 14.06 5.03
CA ALA A 173 -8.00 13.06 5.14
C ALA A 173 -7.64 11.98 6.15
N ILE A 174 -8.62 11.26 6.66
CA ILE A 174 -8.49 10.21 7.66
C ILE A 174 -8.90 8.87 7.04
N MET A 175 -7.99 7.90 7.10
CA MET A 175 -8.23 6.53 6.63
C MET A 175 -8.19 5.56 7.80
N MET A 176 -9.27 4.81 8.00
CA MET A 176 -9.31 3.69 8.94
C MET A 176 -8.97 2.40 8.21
N ASP A 177 -7.98 1.66 8.71
CA ASP A 177 -7.58 0.35 8.19
C ASP A 177 -7.99 -0.76 9.14
N THR A 178 -8.82 -1.69 8.66
CA THR A 178 -9.35 -2.82 9.44
C THR A 178 -8.30 -3.90 9.69
N GLU A 179 -8.48 -4.72 10.71
CA GLU A 179 -7.56 -5.83 11.00
C GLU A 179 -7.77 -6.99 10.02
N GLY A 180 -9.02 -7.31 9.72
CA GLY A 180 -9.38 -8.46 8.91
C GLY A 180 -9.26 -9.78 9.67
N SER A 181 -9.61 -10.88 8.99
CA SER A 181 -9.54 -12.23 9.59
C SER A 181 -8.41 -13.04 8.98
N GLU A 182 -7.29 -13.11 9.70
CA GLU A 182 -6.19 -14.03 9.40
C GLU A 182 -5.71 -14.82 10.62
N ILE A 183 -4.93 -15.85 10.32
CA ILE A 183 -4.33 -16.73 11.31
C ILE A 183 -3.12 -16.01 11.88
N HIS A 184 -3.17 -15.73 13.18
CA HIS A 184 -2.11 -15.07 13.91
C HIS A 184 -1.70 -15.92 15.09
N MET A 185 -0.42 -15.81 15.47
CA MET A 185 0.01 -16.27 16.76
C MET A 185 -0.57 -15.41 17.88
N GLY A 186 -0.88 -16.04 19.01
CA GLY A 186 -1.21 -15.34 20.24
C GLY A 186 0.02 -14.65 20.82
N ASP A 187 -0.17 -14.10 22.02
CA ASP A 187 0.94 -13.51 22.77
C ASP A 187 2.04 -14.54 23.11
N LEU A 188 3.25 -14.05 23.34
CA LEU A 188 4.45 -14.79 23.74
C LEU A 188 4.62 -14.80 25.27
N GLY A 189 3.51 -14.81 26.01
CA GLY A 189 3.52 -14.82 27.48
C GLY A 189 4.06 -13.52 28.09
N GLY A 190 3.74 -12.38 27.48
CA GLY A 190 4.21 -11.06 27.88
C GLY A 190 5.62 -10.69 27.40
N ALA A 191 6.32 -11.60 26.69
CA ALA A 191 7.59 -11.27 26.05
C ALA A 191 7.36 -10.43 24.78
N ALA A 192 8.19 -9.41 24.57
CA ALA A 192 8.12 -8.57 23.38
C ALA A 192 8.50 -9.32 22.09
N SER A 193 9.30 -10.39 22.21
CA SER A 193 9.70 -11.26 21.11
C SER A 193 10.22 -12.60 21.64
N ALA A 194 10.24 -13.60 20.77
CA ALA A 194 10.85 -14.90 21.03
C ALA A 194 11.71 -15.31 19.84
N LYS A 195 12.93 -15.79 20.10
CA LYS A 195 13.83 -16.25 19.04
C LYS A 195 13.68 -17.77 18.88
N ALA A 196 13.41 -18.21 17.67
CA ALA A 196 13.48 -19.62 17.30
C ALA A 196 14.88 -19.94 16.76
N GLU A 197 15.49 -21.02 17.24
CA GLU A 197 16.79 -21.50 16.75
C GLU A 197 16.64 -22.73 15.85
N ASP A 198 17.64 -22.96 15.00
CA ASP A 198 17.63 -24.05 14.03
C ASP A 198 17.44 -25.42 14.72
N GLY A 199 16.53 -26.23 14.19
CA GLY A 199 16.18 -27.54 14.73
C GLY A 199 15.33 -27.53 16.00
N GLU A 200 15.03 -26.37 16.60
CA GLU A 200 14.14 -26.29 17.77
C GLU A 200 12.73 -26.74 17.44
N ILE A 201 12.09 -27.44 18.37
CA ILE A 201 10.70 -27.85 18.25
C ILE A 201 9.81 -26.86 18.99
N TRP A 202 8.88 -26.28 18.24
CA TRP A 202 7.84 -25.38 18.73
C TRP A 202 6.47 -26.01 18.56
N THR A 203 5.57 -25.77 19.51
CA THR A 203 4.20 -26.29 19.47
C THR A 203 3.21 -25.17 19.23
N PHE A 204 2.48 -25.24 18.12
CA PHE A 204 1.39 -24.33 17.79
C PHE A 204 0.07 -24.98 18.18
N SER A 205 -0.69 -24.36 19.08
CA SER A 205 -1.90 -24.93 19.66
C SER A 205 -3.05 -23.94 19.65
N VAL A 206 -4.25 -24.40 19.34
CA VAL A 206 -5.48 -23.59 19.44
C VAL A 206 -6.01 -23.53 20.87
N ARG A 207 -5.43 -24.29 21.80
CA ARG A 207 -5.86 -24.33 23.19
C ARG A 207 -5.54 -23.02 23.90
N ALA A 208 -6.52 -22.49 24.63
CA ALA A 208 -6.26 -21.50 25.66
C ALA A 208 -5.50 -22.16 26.82
N PHE A 209 -4.44 -21.50 27.30
CA PHE A 209 -3.67 -21.97 28.44
C PHE A 209 -3.94 -21.06 29.63
N ASP A 210 -4.63 -21.58 30.64
CA ASP A 210 -4.97 -20.83 31.87
C ASP A 210 -3.79 -20.70 32.86
N SER A 211 -2.56 -21.01 32.42
CA SER A 211 -1.25 -21.02 33.10
C SER A 211 -0.79 -22.37 33.70
N PRO A 212 0.56 -22.58 33.80
CA PRO A 212 1.60 -21.99 32.98
C PRO A 212 1.66 -22.67 31.60
N ARG A 213 1.91 -21.88 30.55
CA ARG A 213 2.04 -22.37 29.18
C ARG A 213 3.26 -23.29 29.08
N PRO A 214 3.17 -24.44 28.38
CA PRO A 214 4.34 -25.27 28.15
C PRO A 214 5.44 -24.49 27.41
N GLU A 215 6.69 -24.86 27.65
CA GLU A 215 7.85 -24.23 26.99
C GLU A 215 7.74 -24.33 25.46
N ARG A 216 8.17 -23.29 24.74
CA ARG A 216 8.10 -23.19 23.27
C ARG A 216 6.72 -23.51 22.67
N THR A 217 5.67 -23.14 23.39
CA THR A 217 4.29 -23.26 22.88
C THR A 217 3.75 -21.89 22.51
N VAL A 218 3.08 -21.82 21.37
CA VAL A 218 2.44 -20.63 20.81
C VAL A 218 0.97 -20.95 20.59
N ASN A 219 0.10 -20.03 21.01
CA ASN A 219 -1.34 -20.13 20.81
C ASN A 219 -1.64 -19.64 19.40
N VAL A 220 -2.67 -20.18 18.75
CA VAL A 220 -3.12 -19.70 17.45
C VAL A 220 -4.59 -19.33 17.54
N ASN A 221 -4.95 -18.20 16.94
CA ASN A 221 -6.29 -17.61 16.98
C ASN A 221 -7.32 -18.27 16.03
N TYR A 222 -7.03 -19.47 15.51
CA TYR A 222 -7.85 -20.14 14.50
C TYR A 222 -8.08 -21.60 14.88
N ASP A 223 -9.30 -21.94 15.32
CA ASP A 223 -9.64 -23.28 15.80
C ASP A 223 -9.40 -24.39 14.77
N GLY A 224 -9.50 -24.07 13.46
CA GLY A 224 -9.28 -25.01 12.37
C GLY A 224 -7.80 -25.25 12.00
N PHE A 225 -6.86 -24.71 12.78
CA PHE A 225 -5.43 -24.72 12.48
C PHE A 225 -4.89 -26.13 12.31
N ALA A 226 -5.19 -27.02 13.26
CA ALA A 226 -4.71 -28.38 13.22
C ALA A 226 -5.32 -29.16 12.05
N GLU A 227 -6.55 -28.88 11.61
CA GLU A 227 -7.19 -29.59 10.50
C GLU A 227 -6.64 -29.21 9.13
N ASP A 228 -6.29 -27.94 8.93
CA ASP A 228 -5.78 -27.44 7.65
C ASP A 228 -4.33 -27.85 7.37
N VAL A 229 -3.57 -28.16 8.43
CA VAL A 229 -2.15 -28.52 8.37
C VAL A 229 -1.95 -30.03 8.15
N LYS A 230 -0.94 -30.41 7.35
CA LYS A 230 -0.43 -31.78 7.21
C LYS A 230 1.03 -31.86 7.63
N VAL A 231 1.45 -33.06 8.03
CA VAL A 231 2.86 -33.34 8.31
C VAL A 231 3.66 -33.17 7.03
N GLY A 232 4.77 -32.44 7.11
CA GLY A 232 5.60 -32.03 5.97
C GLY A 232 5.26 -30.65 5.39
N ASP A 233 4.17 -30.00 5.83
CA ASP A 233 3.87 -28.62 5.42
C ASP A 233 4.90 -27.65 6.03
N GLU A 234 5.19 -26.58 5.31
CA GLU A 234 5.99 -25.45 5.79
C GLU A 234 5.06 -24.42 6.45
N LEU A 235 5.38 -24.04 7.69
CA LEU A 235 4.73 -22.95 8.42
C LEU A 235 5.64 -21.73 8.41
N LEU A 236 5.16 -20.63 7.83
CA LEU A 236 5.87 -19.36 7.75
C LEU A 236 5.27 -18.39 8.78
N VAL A 237 6.14 -17.70 9.51
CA VAL A 237 5.80 -16.61 10.42
C VAL A 237 6.15 -15.28 9.73
N ASP A 238 5.21 -14.33 9.69
CA ASP A 238 5.36 -12.99 9.07
C ASP A 238 6.01 -13.04 7.67
N GLY A 239 5.49 -13.88 6.78
CA GLY A 239 5.99 -13.98 5.40
C GLY A 239 7.40 -14.59 5.27
N GLY A 240 7.88 -15.30 6.29
CA GLY A 240 9.14 -16.04 6.25
C GLY A 240 10.24 -15.50 7.14
N MET A 241 9.93 -14.63 8.11
CA MET A 241 10.86 -14.21 9.17
C MET A 241 11.35 -15.40 9.99
N VAL A 242 10.48 -16.40 10.16
CA VAL A 242 10.83 -17.72 10.70
C VAL A 242 10.11 -18.77 9.87
N ARG A 243 10.79 -19.88 9.57
CA ARG A 243 10.21 -21.03 8.88
C ARG A 243 10.27 -22.26 9.78
N PHE A 244 9.16 -22.99 9.82
CA PHE A 244 9.09 -24.29 10.45
C PHE A 244 8.59 -25.36 9.48
N GLU A 245 9.03 -26.60 9.68
CA GLU A 245 8.47 -27.80 9.06
C GLU A 245 7.55 -28.50 10.06
N VAL A 246 6.33 -28.85 9.65
CA VAL A 246 5.40 -29.59 10.51
C VAL A 246 5.84 -31.04 10.64
N ILE A 247 6.20 -31.45 11.85
CA ILE A 247 6.74 -32.79 12.12
C ILE A 247 5.69 -33.76 12.67
N GLU A 248 4.72 -33.26 13.45
CA GLU A 248 3.77 -34.10 14.17
C GLU A 248 2.49 -33.32 14.49
N LYS A 249 1.35 -34.00 14.48
CA LYS A 249 0.06 -33.49 14.94
C LYS A 249 -0.46 -34.34 16.09
N ILE A 250 -0.74 -33.72 17.23
CA ILE A 250 -1.27 -34.36 18.44
C ILE A 250 -2.58 -33.67 18.81
N GLY A 251 -3.69 -34.16 18.26
CA GLY A 251 -5.00 -33.53 18.43
C GLY A 251 -4.98 -32.09 17.92
N PRO A 252 -5.29 -31.07 18.76
CA PRO A 252 -5.26 -29.65 18.38
C PRO A 252 -3.85 -29.03 18.37
N ASP A 253 -2.82 -29.78 18.75
CA ASP A 253 -1.44 -29.28 18.80
C ASP A 253 -0.66 -29.73 17.57
N VAL A 254 0.04 -28.78 16.95
CA VAL A 254 0.92 -28.99 15.82
C VAL A 254 2.34 -28.72 16.27
N LYS A 255 3.19 -29.75 16.23
CA LYS A 255 4.62 -29.57 16.48
C LYS A 255 5.32 -29.28 15.18
N CYS A 256 6.14 -28.24 15.19
CA CYS A 256 6.92 -27.82 14.06
C CYS A 256 8.40 -27.70 14.45
N ARG A 257 9.29 -28.15 13.58
CA ARG A 257 10.74 -27.99 13.73
C ARG A 257 11.17 -26.73 12.99
N CYS A 258 11.90 -25.84 13.65
CA CYS A 258 12.45 -24.65 13.01
C CYS A 258 13.46 -25.07 11.94
N THR A 259 13.28 -24.58 10.72
CA THR A 259 14.18 -24.81 9.59
C THR A 259 14.95 -23.54 9.23
N ASP A 260 14.29 -22.37 9.34
CA ASP A 260 14.93 -21.06 9.20
C ASP A 260 14.78 -20.30 10.52
N PRO A 261 15.86 -20.13 11.30
CA PRO A 261 15.80 -19.46 12.59
C PRO A 261 15.57 -17.95 12.42
N GLY A 262 14.84 -17.37 13.37
CA GLY A 262 14.53 -15.96 13.35
C GLY A 262 13.74 -15.49 14.57
N LEU A 263 13.22 -14.27 14.48
CA LEU A 263 12.47 -13.64 15.56
C LEU A 263 10.98 -13.78 15.30
N MET A 264 10.24 -14.29 16.29
CA MET A 264 8.79 -14.29 16.33
C MET A 264 8.32 -13.12 17.19
N LEU A 265 7.38 -12.34 16.65
CA LEU A 265 6.74 -11.24 17.34
C LEU A 265 5.32 -11.64 17.79
N PRO A 266 4.80 -11.09 18.89
CA PRO A 266 3.41 -11.32 19.27
C PRO A 266 2.46 -10.93 18.14
N ARG A 267 1.41 -11.72 17.90
CA ARG A 267 0.43 -11.46 16.82
C ARG A 267 0.99 -11.51 15.40
N ALA A 268 2.15 -12.13 15.19
CA ALA A 268 2.65 -12.38 13.85
C ALA A 268 1.69 -13.25 13.03
N ASN A 269 1.69 -13.03 11.72
CA ASN A 269 0.89 -13.77 10.77
C ASN A 269 1.44 -15.20 10.57
N LEU A 270 0.54 -16.17 10.38
CA LEU A 270 0.89 -17.57 10.12
C LEU A 270 0.31 -18.03 8.77
N THR A 271 1.19 -18.46 7.87
CA THR A 271 0.80 -19.06 6.58
C THR A 271 1.39 -20.45 6.41
N PHE A 272 0.70 -21.29 5.62
CA PHE A 272 1.12 -22.66 5.36
C PHE A 272 1.39 -22.89 3.89
N TRP A 273 2.46 -23.61 3.59
CA TRP A 273 2.89 -23.93 2.25
C TRP A 273 3.11 -25.43 2.10
N ARG A 274 2.66 -25.97 0.97
CA ARG A 274 2.80 -27.38 0.58
C ARG A 274 3.24 -27.43 -0.87
N ASP A 275 4.35 -28.09 -1.14
CA ASP A 275 4.93 -28.23 -2.49
C ASP A 275 5.09 -26.88 -3.22
N GLY A 276 5.50 -25.83 -2.50
CA GLY A 276 5.69 -24.48 -3.04
C GLY A 276 4.39 -23.73 -3.38
N SER A 277 3.25 -24.18 -2.87
CA SER A 277 1.95 -23.51 -3.00
C SER A 277 1.31 -23.27 -1.65
N LEU A 278 0.67 -22.11 -1.50
CA LEU A 278 -0.08 -21.76 -0.29
C LEU A 278 -1.25 -22.73 -0.07
N VAL A 279 -1.36 -23.27 1.15
CA VAL A 279 -2.46 -24.15 1.55
C VAL A 279 -3.64 -23.32 2.02
N ARG A 280 -4.74 -23.41 1.28
CA ARG A 280 -6.04 -22.86 1.69
C ARG A 280 -7.11 -23.95 1.68
N GLU A 281 -7.36 -24.54 2.84
CA GLU A 281 -8.42 -25.54 3.05
C GLU A 281 -9.61 -24.85 3.73
N ARG A 282 -9.80 -25.00 5.05
CA ARG A 282 -10.94 -24.37 5.76
C ARG A 282 -10.73 -22.89 6.04
N ASN A 283 -9.49 -22.43 6.16
CA ASN A 283 -9.14 -21.01 6.35
C ASN A 283 -9.70 -20.09 5.24
N ALA A 284 -9.96 -20.63 4.04
CA ALA A 284 -10.63 -19.92 2.96
C ALA A 284 -12.02 -19.41 3.38
N MET A 285 -12.71 -20.14 4.27
CA MET A 285 -14.05 -19.82 4.77
C MET A 285 -14.06 -18.78 5.90
N LEU A 286 -12.91 -18.33 6.38
CA LEU A 286 -12.88 -17.24 7.36
C LEU A 286 -13.56 -15.99 6.77
N PRO A 287 -14.46 -15.34 7.53
CA PRO A 287 -15.15 -14.15 7.04
C PRO A 287 -14.13 -13.04 6.76
N THR A 288 -14.26 -12.31 5.65
CA THR A 288 -13.34 -11.20 5.38
C THR A 288 -13.43 -10.12 6.46
N ILE A 289 -14.64 -9.79 6.90
CA ILE A 289 -14.89 -8.79 7.96
C ILE A 289 -15.21 -9.54 9.25
N SER A 290 -14.32 -9.45 10.25
CA SER A 290 -14.50 -10.09 11.55
C SER A 290 -15.59 -9.39 12.38
N SER A 291 -16.01 -10.02 13.48
CA SER A 291 -16.94 -9.37 14.43
C SER A 291 -16.32 -8.11 15.07
N LYS A 292 -15.00 -8.09 15.26
CA LYS A 292 -14.26 -6.91 15.72
C LYS A 292 -14.29 -5.81 14.66
N ASP A 293 -14.01 -6.16 13.40
CA ASP A 293 -14.00 -5.20 12.30
C ASP A 293 -15.35 -4.52 12.13
N TRP A 294 -16.48 -5.23 12.28
CA TRP A 294 -17.81 -4.58 12.22
C TRP A 294 -18.01 -3.51 13.29
N LEU A 295 -17.50 -3.74 14.51
CA LEU A 295 -17.55 -2.76 15.57
C LEU A 295 -16.59 -1.59 15.32
N ASP A 296 -15.43 -1.86 14.71
CA ASP A 296 -14.46 -0.83 14.31
C ASP A 296 -15.00 0.01 13.13
N ILE A 297 -15.72 -0.60 12.20
CA ILE A 297 -16.43 0.08 11.11
C ILE A 297 -17.53 0.98 11.67
N ASP A 298 -18.33 0.51 12.63
CA ASP A 298 -19.33 1.35 13.29
C ASP A 298 -18.69 2.55 13.99
N PHE A 299 -17.52 2.36 14.61
CA PHE A 299 -16.72 3.45 15.16
C PHE A 299 -16.25 4.43 14.07
N GLY A 300 -15.68 3.94 12.96
CA GLY A 300 -15.24 4.78 11.85
C GLY A 300 -16.37 5.59 11.20
N ILE A 301 -17.57 4.99 11.08
CA ILE A 301 -18.79 5.68 10.59
C ILE A 301 -19.21 6.77 11.58
N ALA A 302 -19.24 6.47 12.88
CA ALA A 302 -19.64 7.41 13.92
C ALA A 302 -18.67 8.59 14.02
N GLU A 303 -17.37 8.31 13.91
CA GLU A 303 -16.35 9.33 13.88
C GLU A 303 -16.38 10.12 12.57
N GLY A 304 -16.80 9.55 11.44
CA GLY A 304 -16.86 10.23 10.14
C GLY A 304 -15.50 10.30 9.45
N VAL A 305 -14.81 9.16 9.37
CA VAL A 305 -13.57 9.02 8.59
C VAL A 305 -13.83 9.23 7.09
N ASP A 306 -12.80 9.50 6.28
CA ASP A 306 -12.96 9.70 4.83
C ASP A 306 -12.87 8.38 4.07
N PHE A 307 -12.01 7.46 4.54
CA PHE A 307 -11.76 6.18 3.90
C PHE A 307 -11.84 5.03 4.90
N ILE A 308 -12.40 3.90 4.45
CA ILE A 308 -12.28 2.61 5.14
C ILE A 308 -11.53 1.65 4.23
N ALA A 309 -10.33 1.24 4.65
CA ALA A 309 -9.53 0.22 3.98
C ALA A 309 -9.84 -1.16 4.58
N ILE A 310 -10.35 -2.06 3.73
CA ILE A 310 -10.75 -3.42 4.15
C ILE A 310 -9.64 -4.41 3.82
N SER A 311 -9.22 -5.15 4.84
CA SER A 311 -8.18 -6.17 4.77
C SER A 311 -8.72 -7.48 4.19
N PHE A 312 -7.87 -8.22 3.49
CA PHE A 312 -8.09 -9.57 2.97
C PHE A 312 -9.38 -9.73 2.16
N VAL A 313 -9.64 -8.78 1.25
CA VAL A 313 -10.83 -8.80 0.39
C VAL A 313 -10.77 -9.98 -0.57
N LYS A 314 -11.77 -10.87 -0.50
CA LYS A 314 -11.83 -12.09 -1.32
C LYS A 314 -12.79 -11.99 -2.50
N SER A 315 -13.79 -11.11 -2.45
CA SER A 315 -14.82 -11.00 -3.49
C SER A 315 -15.46 -9.60 -3.52
N ALA A 316 -16.07 -9.28 -4.66
CA ALA A 316 -16.85 -8.04 -4.82
C ALA A 316 -18.07 -7.96 -3.88
N GLU A 317 -18.65 -9.10 -3.50
CA GLU A 317 -19.81 -9.16 -2.61
C GLU A 317 -19.53 -8.54 -1.25
N VAL A 318 -18.35 -8.78 -0.67
CA VAL A 318 -17.94 -8.20 0.61
C VAL A 318 -17.93 -6.67 0.54
N ILE A 319 -17.40 -6.11 -0.55
CA ILE A 319 -17.35 -4.66 -0.76
C ILE A 319 -18.75 -4.09 -0.90
N ASN A 320 -19.60 -4.70 -1.73
CA ASN A 320 -20.98 -4.25 -1.94
C ASN A 320 -21.81 -4.32 -0.65
N HIS A 321 -21.61 -5.36 0.16
CA HIS A 321 -22.26 -5.51 1.44
C HIS A 321 -21.84 -4.39 2.40
N LEU A 322 -20.54 -4.10 2.50
CA LEU A 322 -20.05 -2.99 3.32
C LEU A 322 -20.59 -1.64 2.87
N LYS A 323 -20.56 -1.34 1.57
CA LYS A 323 -21.10 -0.07 1.04
C LYS A 323 -22.59 0.09 1.36
N SER A 324 -23.36 -1.00 1.23
CA SER A 324 -24.78 -1.02 1.61
C SER A 324 -24.97 -0.79 3.11
N TYR A 325 -24.10 -1.37 3.94
CA TYR A 325 -24.12 -1.21 5.38
C TYR A 325 -23.80 0.23 5.82
N ILE A 326 -22.77 0.85 5.23
CA ILE A 326 -22.41 2.27 5.45
C ILE A 326 -23.59 3.18 5.06
N ALA A 327 -24.15 2.98 3.86
CA ALA A 327 -25.27 3.77 3.36
C ALA A 327 -26.53 3.66 4.25
N ALA A 328 -26.76 2.50 4.86
CA ALA A 328 -27.88 2.28 5.78
C ALA A 328 -27.70 3.01 7.13
N ARG A 329 -26.46 3.12 7.62
CA ARG A 329 -26.13 3.73 8.93
C ARG A 329 -25.91 5.23 8.86
N SER A 330 -25.33 5.73 7.78
CA SER A 330 -25.03 7.15 7.60
C SER A 330 -25.50 7.60 6.22
N ARG A 331 -26.75 8.07 6.16
CA ARG A 331 -27.37 8.52 4.92
C ARG A 331 -26.64 9.78 4.42
N GLY A 332 -26.06 9.69 3.23
CA GLY A 332 -25.29 10.79 2.64
C GLY A 332 -23.83 10.84 3.12
N SER A 333 -23.34 9.77 3.77
CA SER A 333 -21.91 9.64 4.01
C SER A 333 -21.16 9.36 2.70
N ASP A 334 -20.10 10.12 2.49
CA ASP A 334 -19.19 9.97 1.35
C ASP A 334 -17.96 9.12 1.70
N ILE A 335 -18.06 8.23 2.71
CA ILE A 335 -16.98 7.30 3.08
C ILE A 335 -16.67 6.40 1.88
N ALA A 336 -15.43 6.49 1.39
CA ALA A 336 -14.95 5.67 0.29
C ALA A 336 -14.34 4.36 0.81
N VAL A 337 -14.65 3.24 0.12
CA VAL A 337 -14.13 1.91 0.48
C VAL A 337 -12.93 1.56 -0.39
N ILE A 338 -11.79 1.31 0.27
CA ILE A 338 -10.54 0.89 -0.37
C ILE A 338 -10.33 -0.62 -0.14
N ALA A 339 -10.26 -1.40 -1.21
CA ALA A 339 -9.97 -2.84 -1.09
C ALA A 339 -8.46 -3.09 -1.00
N LYS A 340 -8.00 -3.75 0.07
CA LYS A 340 -6.61 -4.17 0.20
C LYS A 340 -6.42 -5.50 -0.53
N ILE A 341 -5.53 -5.50 -1.52
CA ILE A 341 -5.19 -6.65 -2.35
C ILE A 341 -3.99 -7.35 -1.69
N GLU A 342 -4.32 -8.28 -0.81
CA GLU A 342 -3.36 -8.93 0.12
C GLU A 342 -3.28 -10.44 -0.10
N SER A 343 -4.20 -11.04 -0.84
CA SER A 343 -4.31 -12.49 -0.92
C SER A 343 -4.34 -13.01 -2.35
N ILE A 344 -3.99 -14.28 -2.51
CA ILE A 344 -4.14 -14.99 -3.78
C ILE A 344 -5.59 -15.02 -4.28
N ASP A 345 -6.57 -15.02 -3.36
CA ASP A 345 -7.99 -15.00 -3.70
C ASP A 345 -8.39 -13.61 -4.25
N SER A 346 -7.85 -12.54 -3.67
CA SER A 346 -7.97 -11.17 -4.21
C SER A 346 -7.43 -11.09 -5.65
N LEU A 347 -6.33 -11.77 -5.95
CA LEU A 347 -5.74 -11.77 -7.30
C LEU A 347 -6.57 -12.54 -8.34
N LYS A 348 -7.28 -13.61 -7.92
CA LYS A 348 -8.19 -14.35 -8.80
C LYS A 348 -9.41 -13.52 -9.18
N ASN A 349 -9.94 -12.78 -8.22
CA ASN A 349 -11.17 -11.97 -8.34
C ASN A 349 -10.86 -10.47 -8.51
N LEU A 350 -9.68 -10.14 -9.05
CA LEU A 350 -9.13 -8.79 -8.97
C LEU A 350 -10.01 -7.74 -9.65
N GLU A 351 -10.52 -8.03 -10.84
CA GLU A 351 -11.32 -7.09 -11.63
C GLU A 351 -12.66 -6.77 -10.96
N GLU A 352 -13.39 -7.78 -10.50
CA GLU A 352 -14.67 -7.57 -9.82
C GLU A 352 -14.51 -6.80 -8.49
N ILE A 353 -13.43 -7.07 -7.74
CA ILE A 353 -13.14 -6.39 -6.48
C ILE A 353 -12.86 -4.90 -6.75
N ILE A 354 -11.97 -4.59 -7.71
CA ILE A 354 -11.62 -3.21 -8.04
C ILE A 354 -12.85 -2.45 -8.57
N GLN A 355 -13.67 -3.09 -9.39
CA GLN A 355 -14.86 -2.46 -9.95
C GLN A 355 -15.89 -2.10 -8.86
N ALA A 356 -16.10 -2.97 -7.87
CA ALA A 356 -17.01 -2.73 -6.74
C ALA A 356 -16.47 -1.70 -5.73
N SER A 357 -15.15 -1.54 -5.65
CA SER A 357 -14.47 -0.66 -4.68
C SER A 357 -14.38 0.78 -5.17
N ASP A 358 -14.13 1.71 -4.26
CA ASP A 358 -13.85 3.12 -4.61
C ASP A 358 -12.37 3.35 -4.91
N GLY A 359 -11.51 2.43 -4.49
CA GLY A 359 -10.09 2.35 -4.81
C GLY A 359 -9.49 1.02 -4.37
N ALA A 360 -8.21 0.83 -4.64
CA ALA A 360 -7.49 -0.37 -4.20
C ALA A 360 -6.14 -0.01 -3.53
N MET A 361 -5.67 -0.89 -2.67
CA MET A 361 -4.36 -0.79 -2.03
C MET A 361 -3.57 -2.07 -2.31
N VAL A 362 -2.39 -1.94 -2.91
CA VAL A 362 -1.41 -3.02 -3.03
C VAL A 362 -0.66 -3.10 -1.72
N ALA A 363 -1.08 -4.00 -0.83
CA ALA A 363 -0.45 -4.23 0.46
C ALA A 363 0.59 -5.35 0.33
N ARG A 364 1.83 -4.94 0.07
CA ARG A 364 2.92 -5.82 -0.40
C ARG A 364 3.43 -6.79 0.66
N GLY A 365 3.36 -6.40 1.94
CA GLY A 365 3.78 -7.24 3.06
C GLY A 365 2.96 -8.53 3.11
N ASP A 366 1.64 -8.38 3.30
CA ASP A 366 0.74 -9.54 3.34
C ASP A 366 0.70 -10.27 2.00
N LEU A 367 0.67 -9.54 0.87
CA LEU A 367 0.69 -10.19 -0.44
C LEU A 367 1.94 -11.06 -0.63
N GLY A 368 3.12 -10.61 -0.18
CA GLY A 368 4.37 -11.36 -0.22
C GLY A 368 4.39 -12.59 0.68
N ALA A 369 3.52 -12.67 1.70
CA ALA A 369 3.32 -13.88 2.49
C ALA A 369 2.41 -14.91 1.79
N GLN A 370 1.64 -14.49 0.78
CA GLN A 370 0.60 -15.30 0.12
C GLN A 370 1.00 -15.79 -1.27
N ILE A 371 1.98 -15.15 -1.92
CA ILE A 371 2.55 -15.55 -3.21
C ILE A 371 4.08 -15.54 -3.15
N PRO A 372 4.79 -16.25 -4.05
CA PRO A 372 6.24 -16.18 -4.09
C PRO A 372 6.73 -14.73 -4.23
N LEU A 373 7.74 -14.35 -3.45
CA LEU A 373 8.22 -12.97 -3.32
C LEU A 373 8.60 -12.33 -4.67
N GLU A 374 9.14 -13.12 -5.60
CA GLU A 374 9.51 -12.68 -6.94
C GLU A 374 8.29 -12.34 -7.83
N GLN A 375 7.09 -12.78 -7.46
CA GLN A 375 5.84 -12.48 -8.18
C GLN A 375 5.21 -11.16 -7.73
N VAL A 376 5.52 -10.67 -6.53
CA VAL A 376 4.94 -9.44 -5.95
C VAL A 376 5.08 -8.22 -6.87
N PRO A 377 6.26 -7.92 -7.47
CA PRO A 377 6.40 -6.77 -8.38
C PRO A 377 5.48 -6.87 -9.61
N SER A 378 5.31 -8.08 -10.16
CA SER A 378 4.43 -8.31 -11.31
C SER A 378 2.96 -8.18 -10.93
N ALA A 379 2.58 -8.66 -9.74
CA ALA A 379 1.23 -8.49 -9.20
C ALA A 379 0.90 -7.00 -8.96
N GLN A 380 1.80 -6.24 -8.34
CA GLN A 380 1.66 -4.79 -8.17
C GLN A 380 1.41 -4.10 -9.50
N GLN A 381 2.23 -4.35 -10.51
CA GLN A 381 2.09 -3.74 -11.83
C GLN A 381 0.70 -4.04 -12.43
N LYS A 382 0.25 -5.29 -12.35
CA LYS A 382 -1.08 -5.71 -12.83
C LYS A 382 -2.21 -4.97 -12.10
N ILE A 383 -2.13 -4.87 -10.77
CA ILE A 383 -3.15 -4.19 -9.96
C ILE A 383 -3.21 -2.70 -10.32
N VAL A 384 -2.06 -2.02 -10.39
CA VAL A 384 -1.97 -0.60 -10.75
C VAL A 384 -2.53 -0.35 -12.15
N GLN A 385 -2.16 -1.16 -13.13
CA GLN A 385 -2.68 -1.03 -14.51
C GLN A 385 -4.19 -1.20 -14.57
N LEU A 386 -4.74 -2.19 -13.87
CA LEU A 386 -6.18 -2.46 -13.86
C LEU A 386 -6.96 -1.35 -13.15
N CYS A 387 -6.45 -0.83 -12.03
CA CYS A 387 -7.05 0.32 -11.35
C CYS A 387 -7.14 1.53 -12.28
N ARG A 388 -6.05 1.84 -12.99
CA ARG A 388 -6.02 2.93 -13.97
C ARG A 388 -6.97 2.70 -15.14
N LEU A 389 -7.08 1.46 -15.63
CA LEU A 389 -8.03 1.10 -16.68
C LEU A 389 -9.48 1.32 -16.24
N LEU A 390 -9.79 1.01 -14.98
CA LEU A 390 -11.12 1.13 -14.38
C LEU A 390 -11.39 2.51 -13.74
N ASN A 391 -10.49 3.47 -13.95
CA ASN A 391 -10.53 4.79 -13.34
C ASN A 391 -10.66 4.79 -11.80
N LYS A 392 -10.02 3.82 -11.13
CA LYS A 392 -9.98 3.69 -9.68
C LYS A 392 -8.62 4.14 -9.13
N PRO A 393 -8.58 4.93 -8.03
CA PRO A 393 -7.34 5.28 -7.37
C PRO A 393 -6.65 4.04 -6.80
N VAL A 394 -5.33 4.01 -6.89
CA VAL A 394 -4.50 2.91 -6.37
C VAL A 394 -3.39 3.40 -5.45
N ILE A 395 -3.28 2.74 -4.30
CA ILE A 395 -2.27 3.00 -3.27
C ILE A 395 -1.24 1.87 -3.33
N VAL A 396 0.06 2.21 -3.32
CA VAL A 396 1.13 1.22 -3.09
C VAL A 396 1.62 1.36 -1.65
N ALA A 397 1.59 0.24 -0.92
CA ALA A 397 1.76 0.19 0.52
C ALA A 397 2.76 -0.87 0.98
N SER A 398 3.29 -0.65 2.19
CA SER A 398 4.22 -1.49 2.95
C SER A 398 5.63 -1.56 2.38
N GLN A 399 6.65 -1.57 3.26
CA GLN A 399 8.07 -1.81 2.92
C GLN A 399 8.65 -0.87 1.83
N LEU A 400 8.18 0.38 1.75
CA LEU A 400 8.73 1.35 0.81
C LEU A 400 10.07 1.91 1.31
N LEU A 401 10.17 2.19 2.61
CA LEU A 401 11.35 2.76 3.27
C LEU A 401 11.63 2.06 4.61
N GLU A 402 11.43 0.74 4.68
CA GLU A 402 11.49 -0.07 5.92
C GLU A 402 12.74 0.21 6.78
N SER A 403 13.92 0.35 6.15
CA SER A 403 15.16 0.64 6.84
C SER A 403 15.12 1.96 7.63
N MET A 404 14.24 2.89 7.24
CA MET A 404 14.09 4.19 7.89
C MET A 404 13.33 4.16 9.22
N ILE A 405 12.83 2.99 9.63
CA ILE A 405 12.39 2.76 11.01
C ILE A 405 13.56 2.95 11.96
N GLU A 406 14.74 2.43 11.62
CA GLU A 406 15.94 2.46 12.47
C GLU A 406 17.00 3.45 11.99
N TYR A 407 17.09 3.72 10.68
CA TYR A 407 18.18 4.49 10.09
C TYR A 407 17.69 5.80 9.46
N PRO A 408 18.48 6.89 9.51
CA PRO A 408 18.03 8.19 9.02
C PRO A 408 18.02 8.32 7.48
N THR A 409 18.54 7.34 6.76
CA THR A 409 18.75 7.38 5.31
C THR A 409 18.31 6.05 4.70
N PRO A 410 17.54 6.06 3.59
CA PRO A 410 17.11 4.83 2.94
C PRO A 410 18.24 4.18 2.13
N THR A 411 18.05 2.92 1.82
CA THR A 411 18.86 2.18 0.87
C THR A 411 18.59 2.62 -0.58
N ARG A 412 19.49 2.27 -1.49
CA ARG A 412 19.28 2.53 -2.92
C ARG A 412 18.16 1.67 -3.52
N ALA A 413 17.95 0.47 -2.96
CA ALA A 413 16.87 -0.42 -3.36
C ALA A 413 15.49 0.19 -3.05
N GLU A 414 15.32 0.72 -1.84
CA GLU A 414 14.08 1.41 -1.42
C GLU A 414 13.79 2.66 -2.26
N VAL A 415 14.81 3.46 -2.56
CA VAL A 415 14.63 4.63 -3.46
C VAL A 415 14.22 4.18 -4.87
N ALA A 416 14.79 3.08 -5.38
CA ALA A 416 14.40 2.54 -6.68
C ALA A 416 12.97 1.99 -6.66
N ASP A 417 12.55 1.35 -5.57
CA ASP A 417 11.20 0.83 -5.38
C ASP A 417 10.14 1.96 -5.34
N VAL A 418 10.37 3.00 -4.55
CA VAL A 418 9.54 4.22 -4.55
C VAL A 418 9.47 4.83 -5.95
N SER A 419 10.62 4.92 -6.65
CA SER A 419 10.66 5.46 -8.01
C SER A 419 9.82 4.65 -8.99
N GLU A 420 9.85 3.33 -8.86
CA GLU A 420 9.11 2.41 -9.70
C GLU A 420 7.60 2.50 -9.45
N ALA A 421 7.16 2.59 -8.19
CA ALA A 421 5.75 2.78 -7.84
C ALA A 421 5.18 4.09 -8.45
N VAL A 422 5.94 5.19 -8.40
CA VAL A 422 5.57 6.46 -9.04
C VAL A 422 5.56 6.34 -10.56
N ARG A 423 6.53 5.63 -11.15
CA ARG A 423 6.60 5.40 -12.60
C ARG A 423 5.43 4.57 -13.12
N GLN A 424 4.95 3.62 -12.32
CA GLN A 424 3.75 2.84 -12.60
C GLN A 424 2.47 3.67 -12.47
N ARG A 425 2.58 4.91 -11.96
CA ARG A 425 1.49 5.87 -11.73
C ARG A 425 0.54 5.41 -10.62
N ALA A 426 1.09 4.98 -9.50
CA ALA A 426 0.32 4.90 -8.26
C ALA A 426 -0.20 6.30 -7.89
N ASP A 427 -1.45 6.39 -7.44
CA ASP A 427 -2.05 7.66 -7.01
C ASP A 427 -1.53 8.09 -5.63
N ALA A 428 -1.21 7.12 -4.77
CA ALA A 428 -0.62 7.38 -3.47
C ALA A 428 0.41 6.34 -3.06
N LEU A 429 1.33 6.79 -2.20
CA LEU A 429 2.32 5.95 -1.52
C LEU A 429 2.09 6.01 0.00
N MET A 430 2.30 4.90 0.69
CA MET A 430 1.99 4.80 2.12
C MET A 430 3.19 4.38 2.97
N LEU A 431 3.49 5.19 3.99
CA LEU A 431 4.38 4.83 5.10
C LEU A 431 3.60 4.05 6.17
N SER A 432 4.18 2.95 6.61
CA SER A 432 3.63 2.03 7.61
C SER A 432 4.39 2.16 8.93
N GLY A 433 5.33 1.26 9.21
CA GLY A 433 6.14 1.33 10.43
C GLY A 433 7.02 2.58 10.49
N GLU A 434 7.46 3.07 9.34
CA GLU A 434 8.35 4.23 9.20
C GLU A 434 7.79 5.49 9.86
N SER A 435 6.48 5.73 9.70
CA SER A 435 5.80 6.88 10.30
C SER A 435 5.10 6.55 11.63
N ALA A 436 4.71 5.29 11.85
CA ALA A 436 3.97 4.93 13.06
C ALA A 436 4.88 4.84 14.30
N MET A 437 6.04 4.20 14.16
CA MET A 437 6.96 3.90 15.27
C MET A 437 8.44 4.14 14.95
N GLY A 438 8.76 4.51 13.71
CA GLY A 438 10.13 4.79 13.28
C GLY A 438 10.77 5.96 14.00
N GLN A 439 12.10 5.96 14.05
CA GLN A 439 12.91 7.03 14.65
C GLN A 439 12.94 8.31 13.79
N TYR A 440 12.61 8.20 12.50
CA TYR A 440 12.76 9.28 11.53
C TYR A 440 11.52 9.51 10.64
N PRO A 441 10.32 9.67 11.21
CA PRO A 441 9.07 9.74 10.45
C PRO A 441 9.04 10.89 9.43
N GLU A 442 9.48 12.09 9.84
CA GLU A 442 9.55 13.27 8.96
C GLU A 442 10.56 13.10 7.82
N LYS A 443 11.70 12.44 8.08
CA LYS A 443 12.71 12.18 7.04
C LYS A 443 12.20 11.14 6.04
N ALA A 444 11.53 10.09 6.50
CA ALA A 444 10.91 9.09 5.62
C ALA A 444 9.89 9.75 4.69
N LEU A 445 9.04 10.64 5.24
CA LEU A 445 8.10 11.42 4.43
C LEU A 445 8.82 12.34 3.42
N ALA A 446 9.88 13.03 3.84
CA ALA A 446 10.67 13.89 2.97
C ALA A 446 11.32 13.11 1.80
N VAL A 447 11.79 11.88 2.05
CA VAL A 447 12.30 10.98 1.02
C VAL A 447 11.19 10.63 0.02
N LEU A 448 10.02 10.16 0.47
CA LEU A 448 8.90 9.86 -0.44
C LEU A 448 8.52 11.08 -1.29
N ARG A 449 8.44 12.26 -0.67
CA ARG A 449 8.13 13.51 -1.36
C ARG A 449 9.18 13.84 -2.42
N SER A 450 10.46 13.81 -2.06
CA SER A 450 11.57 14.18 -2.95
C SER A 450 11.69 13.23 -4.14
N VAL A 451 11.61 11.92 -3.91
CA VAL A 451 11.66 10.91 -4.97
C VAL A 451 10.45 11.06 -5.90
N SER A 452 9.24 11.21 -5.35
CA SER A 452 8.02 11.39 -6.16
C SER A 452 8.12 12.63 -7.05
N LEU A 453 8.52 13.77 -6.49
CA LEU A 453 8.73 15.01 -7.24
C LEU A 453 9.76 14.86 -8.35
N ARG A 454 10.87 14.16 -8.07
CA ARG A 454 11.93 13.95 -9.05
C ARG A 454 11.45 13.09 -10.22
N ILE A 455 10.77 11.98 -9.94
CA ILE A 455 10.26 11.07 -10.98
C ILE A 455 9.14 11.73 -11.79
N GLU A 456 8.22 12.44 -11.15
CA GLU A 456 7.17 13.19 -11.85
C GLU A 456 7.74 14.33 -12.72
N LYS A 457 8.82 14.99 -12.28
CA LYS A 457 9.53 15.99 -13.08
C LYS A 457 10.21 15.34 -14.28
N TRP A 458 10.97 14.28 -14.05
CA TRP A 458 11.65 13.53 -15.11
C TRP A 458 10.65 13.01 -16.16
N TRP A 459 9.52 12.47 -15.71
CA TRP A 459 8.45 12.03 -16.60
C TRP A 459 7.90 13.16 -17.48
N ARG A 460 7.69 14.36 -16.91
CA ARG A 460 7.25 15.54 -17.68
C ARG A 460 8.27 15.96 -18.73
N GLU A 461 9.57 15.94 -18.38
CA GLU A 461 10.65 16.34 -19.28
C GLU A 461 10.81 15.37 -20.46
N GLU A 462 10.71 14.05 -20.21
CA GLU A 462 10.84 13.03 -21.25
C GLU A 462 9.57 12.85 -22.10
N LYS A 463 8.39 12.72 -21.48
CA LYS A 463 7.12 12.45 -22.19
C LYS A 463 6.53 13.65 -22.91
N CYS A 464 7.00 14.88 -22.67
CA CYS A 464 6.70 16.01 -23.57
C CYS A 464 7.06 15.74 -25.04
N ARG A 465 7.88 14.70 -25.30
CA ARG A 465 8.32 14.28 -26.64
C ARG A 465 7.51 13.13 -27.26
N GLU A 466 6.63 12.45 -26.51
CA GLU A 466 5.81 11.34 -27.01
C GLU A 466 4.31 11.69 -27.06
N ALA A 467 3.59 11.14 -28.04
CA ALA A 467 2.14 11.27 -28.12
C ALA A 467 1.48 10.41 -27.02
N MET A 468 0.53 10.98 -26.28
CA MET A 468 -0.25 10.23 -25.29
C MET A 468 -1.37 9.47 -26.01
N GLU A 469 -1.38 8.14 -25.90
CA GLU A 469 -2.53 7.33 -26.29
C GLU A 469 -3.61 7.43 -25.22
N LEU A 470 -4.81 7.81 -25.62
CA LEU A 470 -5.98 7.88 -24.75
C LEU A 470 -6.74 6.56 -24.84
N PRO A 471 -7.18 6.00 -23.70
CA PRO A 471 -8.13 4.89 -23.68
C PRO A 471 -9.41 5.18 -24.48
N ASP A 472 -10.03 4.11 -24.99
CA ASP A 472 -11.37 4.17 -25.57
C ASP A 472 -12.39 4.54 -24.47
N VAL A 473 -13.35 5.40 -24.83
CA VAL A 473 -14.39 5.93 -23.94
C VAL A 473 -15.31 4.82 -23.46
N GLY A 474 -15.75 4.88 -22.20
CA GLY A 474 -16.67 3.91 -21.60
C GLY A 474 -18.00 3.78 -22.34
N THR A 475 -18.69 2.65 -22.13
CA THR A 475 -19.94 2.28 -22.84
C THR A 475 -21.21 2.93 -22.27
N SER A 476 -21.14 3.59 -21.11
CA SER A 476 -22.26 4.28 -20.43
C SER A 476 -22.35 5.76 -20.87
N PHE A 477 -23.54 6.22 -21.25
CA PHE A 477 -23.75 7.54 -21.88
C PHE A 477 -23.44 8.74 -20.96
N ALA A 478 -23.66 8.63 -19.64
CA ALA A 478 -23.38 9.71 -18.70
C ALA A 478 -21.88 9.79 -18.34
N ASP A 479 -21.25 8.63 -18.11
CA ASP A 479 -19.81 8.55 -17.82
C ASP A 479 -18.98 8.97 -19.04
N SER A 480 -19.47 8.65 -20.25
CA SER A 480 -18.87 9.02 -21.53
C SER A 480 -18.73 10.54 -21.71
N ILE A 481 -19.73 11.35 -21.32
CA ILE A 481 -19.66 12.81 -21.45
C ILE A 481 -18.65 13.40 -20.46
N SER A 482 -18.68 12.97 -19.19
CA SER A 482 -17.71 13.44 -18.18
C SER A 482 -16.28 13.03 -18.54
N GLU A 483 -16.09 11.80 -19.01
CA GLU A 483 -14.81 11.29 -19.47
C GLU A 483 -14.32 12.05 -20.72
N GLU A 484 -15.19 12.36 -21.68
CA GLU A 484 -14.83 13.14 -22.86
C GLU A 484 -14.46 14.59 -22.52
N ILE A 485 -15.14 15.20 -21.54
CA ILE A 485 -14.79 16.53 -21.02
C ILE A 485 -13.40 16.47 -20.37
N CYS A 486 -13.13 15.49 -19.50
CA CYS A 486 -11.82 15.31 -18.86
C CYS A 486 -10.72 15.04 -19.91
N ASN A 487 -10.98 14.18 -20.89
CA ASN A 487 -10.06 13.88 -21.98
C ASN A 487 -9.77 15.11 -22.84
N SER A 488 -10.78 15.91 -23.15
CA SER A 488 -10.62 17.16 -23.89
C SER A 488 -9.86 18.20 -23.08
N ALA A 489 -10.15 18.34 -21.79
CA ALA A 489 -9.41 19.22 -20.88
C ALA A 489 -7.94 18.81 -20.77
N ALA A 490 -7.65 17.51 -20.67
CA ALA A 490 -6.30 16.97 -20.66
C ALA A 490 -5.56 17.25 -21.97
N LYS A 491 -6.19 17.00 -23.13
CA LYS A 491 -5.65 17.34 -24.46
C LYS A 491 -5.31 18.83 -24.57
N MET A 492 -6.23 19.70 -24.14
CA MET A 492 -6.01 21.15 -24.14
C MET A 492 -4.87 21.54 -23.22
N GLY A 493 -4.77 20.95 -22.03
CA GLY A 493 -3.67 21.18 -21.09
C GLY A 493 -2.30 20.82 -21.68
N ILE A 494 -2.20 19.69 -22.40
CA ILE A 494 -0.97 19.24 -23.05
C ILE A 494 -0.61 20.11 -24.26
N HIS A 495 -1.57 20.45 -25.11
CA HIS A 495 -1.31 21.26 -26.32
C HIS A 495 -0.88 22.69 -25.96
N LYS A 496 -1.43 23.22 -24.87
CA LYS A 496 -1.16 24.56 -24.33
C LYS A 496 0.23 24.68 -23.68
N ASP A 497 0.77 23.57 -23.17
CA ASP A 497 2.13 23.50 -22.61
C ASP A 497 3.22 23.76 -23.67
N ARG A 498 2.90 23.57 -24.96
CA ARG A 498 3.78 23.90 -26.08
C ARG A 498 3.79 25.40 -26.44
N LEU A 499 2.89 26.21 -25.89
CA LEU A 499 2.63 27.60 -26.33
C LEU A 499 2.82 28.69 -25.25
N HIS A 500 3.47 28.38 -24.12
CA HIS A 500 3.76 29.27 -22.98
C HIS A 500 2.53 29.79 -22.18
N GLY A 501 2.50 29.42 -20.88
CA GLY A 501 2.15 30.32 -19.76
C GLY A 501 0.68 30.72 -19.54
N LEU A 502 -0.18 29.80 -19.10
CA LEU A 502 -1.53 30.13 -18.60
C LEU A 502 -1.94 29.20 -17.42
N PRO A 503 -2.91 29.59 -16.57
CA PRO A 503 -3.21 28.96 -15.27
C PRO A 503 -3.72 27.50 -15.37
N PRO A 504 -3.65 26.72 -14.26
CA PRO A 504 -4.02 25.31 -14.20
C PRO A 504 -5.49 25.05 -14.56
N ILE A 505 -5.77 23.81 -14.97
CA ILE A 505 -7.15 23.35 -15.20
C ILE A 505 -7.87 23.41 -13.87
N THR A 506 -8.86 24.31 -13.77
CA THR A 506 -9.73 24.43 -12.60
C THR A 506 -11.01 23.67 -12.90
N LEU A 507 -11.29 22.63 -12.12
CA LEU A 507 -12.54 21.88 -12.18
C LEU A 507 -13.39 22.28 -10.97
N SER A 508 -14.58 22.83 -11.21
CA SER A 508 -15.60 23.03 -10.18
C SER A 508 -16.54 21.84 -10.23
N THR A 509 -16.61 21.07 -9.14
CA THR A 509 -17.44 19.86 -9.06
C THR A 509 -18.11 19.80 -7.70
N ARG A 510 -19.40 19.40 -7.67
CA ARG A 510 -20.12 19.08 -6.41
C ARG A 510 -19.94 17.62 -5.99
N LEU A 511 -19.34 16.80 -6.86
CA LEU A 511 -19.09 15.36 -6.68
C LEU A 511 -17.65 15.09 -7.15
N SER A 512 -16.84 14.47 -6.29
CA SER A 512 -15.40 14.21 -6.50
C SER A 512 -15.08 13.31 -7.71
N HIS A 513 -16.08 12.63 -8.28
CA HIS A 513 -15.94 11.71 -9.43
C HIS A 513 -15.19 12.33 -10.63
N LEU A 514 -15.44 13.59 -10.99
CA LEU A 514 -14.78 14.25 -12.13
C LEU A 514 -13.28 14.53 -11.90
N CYS A 515 -12.82 14.65 -10.65
CA CYS A 515 -11.40 14.82 -10.32
C CYS A 515 -10.62 13.51 -10.56
N PHE A 516 -11.22 12.36 -10.26
CA PHE A 516 -10.62 11.04 -10.50
C PHE A 516 -10.45 10.72 -11.98
N TYR A 517 -11.43 11.07 -12.83
CA TYR A 517 -11.28 10.96 -14.28
C TYR A 517 -10.10 11.83 -14.77
N ASN A 518 -9.99 13.08 -14.32
CA ASN A 518 -8.90 13.95 -14.78
C ASN A 518 -7.49 13.50 -14.33
N ASN A 519 -7.36 12.85 -13.17
CA ASN A 519 -6.08 12.29 -12.70
C ASN A 519 -5.59 11.12 -13.58
N ASN A 520 -6.50 10.35 -14.20
CA ASN A 520 -6.12 9.29 -15.14
C ASN A 520 -5.55 9.82 -16.46
N PHE A 521 -5.99 11.00 -16.91
CA PHE A 521 -5.72 11.51 -18.25
C PHE A 521 -4.84 12.76 -18.31
N CYS A 522 -4.70 13.54 -17.23
CA CYS A 522 -3.93 14.78 -17.26
C CYS A 522 -2.60 14.69 -16.50
N PRO A 523 -1.45 14.65 -17.20
CA PRO A 523 -0.15 14.73 -16.59
C PRO A 523 0.20 16.15 -16.07
N LYS A 524 -0.78 17.06 -15.86
CA LYS A 524 -0.59 18.44 -15.32
C LYS A 524 -1.76 19.05 -14.50
N ALA A 525 -2.82 18.32 -14.14
CA ALA A 525 -3.91 18.90 -13.34
C ALA A 525 -3.53 19.06 -11.85
N SER A 526 -3.93 20.19 -11.24
CA SER A 526 -3.91 20.42 -9.78
C SER A 526 -5.34 20.66 -9.33
N GLU A 527 -5.81 19.95 -8.31
CA GLU A 527 -7.15 20.11 -7.75
C GLU A 527 -7.28 21.46 -7.01
N PRO A 528 -8.37 22.22 -7.20
CA PRO A 528 -8.69 23.33 -6.31
C PRO A 528 -9.28 22.81 -4.99
N THR A 529 -9.03 23.54 -3.91
CA THR A 529 -9.66 23.34 -2.59
C THR A 529 -11.15 23.70 -2.65
N VAL A 530 -11.99 22.92 -1.95
CA VAL A 530 -13.41 23.23 -1.75
C VAL A 530 -13.50 24.46 -0.85
N GLY A 531 -13.71 25.63 -1.44
CA GLY A 531 -14.15 26.82 -0.72
C GLY A 531 -15.63 26.68 -0.37
N SER A 532 -16.00 26.98 0.87
CA SER A 532 -17.39 27.17 1.26
C SER A 532 -17.99 28.32 0.44
N ASP A 533 -18.87 28.01 -0.51
CA ASP A 533 -19.61 29.01 -1.29
C ASP A 533 -20.54 29.82 -0.39
N THR A 534 -20.11 31.00 0.04
CA THR A 534 -21.01 32.14 0.17
C THR A 534 -20.85 32.98 -1.08
N LEU A 535 -21.67 32.71 -2.10
CA LEU A 535 -21.84 33.60 -3.24
C LEU A 535 -22.55 34.89 -2.77
N PRO A 536 -21.99 36.09 -3.00
CA PRO A 536 -22.77 37.31 -2.95
C PRO A 536 -23.72 37.34 -4.14
N SER A 537 -25.00 37.48 -3.87
CA SER A 537 -26.04 37.73 -4.86
C SER A 537 -25.87 39.12 -5.46
N GLU A 538 -24.98 39.29 -6.43
CA GLU A 538 -24.95 40.47 -7.31
C GLU A 538 -24.07 40.17 -8.53
N LEU A 539 -24.70 39.67 -9.61
CA LEU A 539 -24.44 39.98 -11.02
C LEU A 539 -25.05 38.88 -11.94
N LEU A 540 -26.26 39.18 -12.41
CA LEU A 540 -27.00 38.67 -13.59
C LEU A 540 -27.25 37.16 -13.74
#